data_AF-A0A418RT11-F1
#
_entry.id   AF-A0A418RT11-F1
#
_cell.length_a   1.000
_cell.length_b   1.000
_cell.length_c   1.000
_cell.angle_alpha   90.00
_cell.angle_beta   90.00
_cell.angle_gamma   90.00
#
_symmetry.space_group_name_H-M   'P 1'
#
loop_
_entity.id
_entity.type
_entity.pdbx_description
1 polymer ?
#
loop_
_entity_poly.entity_id
_entity_poly.type
_entity_poly.pdbx_seq_one_letter_code
_entity_poly.pdbx_strand_id
1 'polypeptide(L)'
;MFDDKFFDNWLDSQAQKVMEQVANGQSISSEQMMILLLKAQTNHFAHLDIDLRNEMKLLREDMDKRFEQMQVETAKRFEQVDKRFDQLTSRMDHFMIWSFATTLTVGGIVIAAIKFL
;
A
#
# COMPACT_ATOMS: atom_id res chain seq x y z
N MET A 1 34.29 -6.86 8.19
CA MET A 1 32.97 -7.48 8.44
C MET A 1 33.29 -8.91 8.84
N PHE A 2 32.94 -9.34 10.05
CA PHE A 2 33.11 -10.75 10.45
C PHE A 2 32.31 -11.61 9.46
N ASP A 3 32.84 -12.76 9.05
CA ASP A 3 32.11 -13.67 8.15
C ASP A 3 31.05 -14.40 8.98
N ASP A 4 29.81 -13.94 8.91
CA ASP A 4 28.69 -14.44 9.71
C ASP A 4 28.53 -15.97 9.58
N LYS A 5 28.85 -16.54 8.40
CA LYS A 5 28.80 -17.98 8.17
C LYS A 5 29.88 -18.74 8.93
N PHE A 6 31.07 -18.14 9.10
CA PHE A 6 32.15 -18.76 9.87
C PHE A 6 31.77 -18.83 11.35
N PHE A 7 31.23 -17.74 11.90
CA PHE A 7 30.82 -17.69 13.31
C PHE A 7 29.67 -18.65 13.62
N ASP A 8 28.64 -18.69 12.77
CA ASP A 8 27.52 -19.63 12.94
C ASP A 8 27.98 -21.09 12.90
N ASN A 9 28.78 -21.46 11.91
CA ASN A 9 29.32 -22.82 11.79
C ASN A 9 30.20 -23.20 13.00
N TRP A 10 30.99 -22.25 13.51
CA TRP A 10 31.79 -22.46 14.71
C TRP A 10 30.91 -22.62 15.96
N LEU A 11 29.92 -21.75 16.14
CA LEU A 11 29.00 -21.77 17.29
C LEU A 11 28.19 -23.08 17.33
N ASP A 12 27.78 -23.57 16.17
CA ASP A 12 27.07 -24.84 16.00
C ASP A 12 27.94 -26.03 16.41
N SER A 13 29.18 -26.06 15.93
CA SER A 13 30.14 -27.09 16.31
C SER A 13 30.43 -27.08 17.82
N GLN A 14 30.55 -25.91 18.44
CA GLN A 14 30.78 -25.81 19.88
C GLN A 14 29.54 -26.21 20.69
N ALA A 15 28.36 -25.73 20.32
CA ALA A 15 27.11 -26.09 20.98
C ALA A 15 26.88 -27.61 20.92
N GLN A 16 27.17 -28.25 19.78
CA GLN A 16 27.04 -29.70 19.64
C GLN A 16 27.99 -30.48 20.56
N LYS A 17 29.27 -30.06 20.66
CA LYS A 17 30.23 -30.67 21.59
C LYS A 17 29.78 -30.52 23.05
N VAL A 18 29.24 -29.36 23.43
CA VAL A 18 28.71 -29.15 24.77
C VAL A 18 27.50 -30.05 25.03
N MET A 19 26.57 -30.14 24.07
CA MET A 19 25.40 -31.02 24.18
C MET A 19 25.79 -32.50 24.31
N GLU A 20 26.84 -32.95 23.62
CA GLU A 20 27.39 -34.30 23.78
C GLU A 20 27.98 -34.54 25.18
N GLN A 21 28.69 -33.56 25.75
CA GLN A 21 29.20 -33.63 27.12
C GLN A 21 28.06 -33.73 28.14
N VAL A 22 26.99 -32.96 27.94
CA VAL A 22 25.77 -33.03 28.76
C VAL A 22 25.10 -34.41 28.66
N ALA A 23 24.98 -34.94 27.44
CA ALA A 23 24.40 -36.27 27.21
C ALA A 23 25.21 -37.39 27.88
N ASN A 24 26.53 -37.21 27.99
CA ASN A 24 27.44 -38.13 28.68
C ASN A 24 27.49 -37.92 30.22
N GLY A 25 26.67 -37.03 30.77
CA GLY A 25 26.59 -36.77 32.21
C GLY A 25 27.75 -35.94 32.78
N GLN A 26 28.52 -35.26 31.94
CA GLN A 26 29.61 -34.39 32.37
C GLN A 26 29.07 -33.02 32.80
N SER A 27 29.68 -32.43 33.83
CA SER A 27 29.37 -31.06 34.27
C SER A 27 29.85 -30.03 33.26
N ILE A 28 29.00 -29.04 32.96
CA ILE A 28 29.26 -27.99 31.98
C ILE A 28 29.94 -26.79 32.65
N SER A 29 30.93 -26.18 32.00
CA SER A 29 31.53 -24.92 32.48
C SER A 29 30.62 -23.70 32.22
N SER A 30 30.86 -22.59 32.91
CA SER A 30 30.12 -21.34 32.67
C SER A 30 30.28 -20.82 31.23
N GLU A 31 31.43 -21.05 30.60
CA GLU A 31 31.68 -20.68 29.20
C GLU A 31 30.86 -21.53 28.23
N GLN A 32 30.76 -22.83 28.49
CA GLN A 32 29.96 -23.74 27.69
C GLN A 32 28.46 -23.46 27.82
N MET A 33 27.99 -23.07 29.01
CA MET A 33 26.63 -22.55 29.20
C MET A 33 26.40 -21.28 28.38
N MET A 34 27.37 -20.35 28.37
CA MET A 34 27.30 -19.13 27.55
C MET A 34 27.19 -19.47 26.05
N ILE A 35 27.92 -20.47 25.57
CA ILE A 35 27.82 -20.95 24.18
C ILE A 35 26.41 -21.44 23.84
N LEU A 36 25.79 -22.23 24.74
CA LEU A 36 24.42 -22.69 24.54
C LEU A 36 23.40 -21.54 24.53
N LEU A 37 23.56 -20.57 25.44
CA LEU A 37 22.72 -19.37 25.49
C LEU A 37 22.85 -18.54 24.22
N LEU A 38 24.09 -18.33 23.74
CA LEU A 38 24.35 -17.64 22.48
C LEU A 38 23.69 -18.39 21.31
N LYS A 39 23.87 -19.70 21.19
CA LYS A 39 23.23 -20.51 20.14
C LYS A 39 21.70 -20.40 20.18
N ALA A 40 21.11 -20.44 21.37
CA ALA A 40 19.67 -20.26 21.53
C ALA A 40 19.20 -18.86 21.10
N GLN A 41 19.95 -17.80 21.46
CA GLN A 41 19.64 -16.43 21.04
C GLN A 41 19.78 -16.24 19.52
N THR A 42 20.84 -16.75 18.89
CA THR A 42 21.04 -16.65 17.44
C THR A 42 19.92 -17.36 16.69
N ASN A 43 19.51 -18.55 17.15
CA ASN A 43 18.40 -19.28 16.57
C ASN A 43 17.06 -18.54 16.71
N HIS A 44 16.78 -17.99 17.90
CA HIS A 44 15.57 -17.20 18.13
C HIS A 44 15.54 -15.93 17.27
N PHE A 45 16.67 -15.25 17.11
CA PHE A 45 16.77 -14.06 16.24
C PHE A 45 16.52 -14.41 14.76
N ALA A 46 17.05 -15.54 14.28
CA ALA A 46 16.79 -16.00 12.91
C ALA A 46 15.31 -16.30 12.69
N HIS A 47 14.63 -16.91 13.67
CA HIS A 47 13.19 -17.15 13.59
C HIS A 47 12.39 -15.84 13.57
N LEU A 48 12.72 -14.88 14.44
CA LEU A 48 12.08 -13.58 14.48
C LEU A 48 12.24 -12.80 13.17
N ASP A 49 13.43 -12.83 12.54
CA ASP A 49 13.65 -12.16 11.26
C ASP A 49 12.77 -12.75 10.16
N ILE A 50 12.60 -14.08 10.13
CA ILE A 50 11.71 -14.77 9.18
C ILE A 50 10.25 -14.35 9.41
N ASP A 51 9.79 -14.36 10.67
CA ASP A 51 8.41 -14.00 11.01
C ASP A 51 8.12 -12.54 10.67
N LEU A 52 9.03 -11.62 11.02
CA LEU A 52 8.91 -10.20 10.66
C LEU A 52 8.87 -10.00 9.15
N ARG A 53 9.70 -10.70 8.38
CA ARG A 53 9.66 -10.63 6.90
C ARG A 53 8.32 -11.11 6.35
N ASN A 54 7.77 -12.18 6.91
CA ASN A 54 6.49 -12.73 6.50
C ASN A 54 5.34 -11.78 6.84
N GLU A 55 5.32 -11.21 8.05
CA GLU A 55 4.34 -10.20 8.46
C GLU A 55 4.40 -8.96 7.57
N MET A 56 5.60 -8.46 7.28
CA MET A 56 5.79 -7.31 6.38
C MET A 56 5.30 -7.61 4.96
N LYS A 57 5.48 -8.84 4.48
CA LYS A 57 4.96 -9.26 3.18
C LYS A 57 3.43 -9.30 3.19
N LEU A 58 2.82 -9.88 4.22
CA LEU A 58 1.37 -9.92 4.37
C LEU A 58 0.75 -8.53 4.48
N LEU A 59 1.37 -7.64 5.26
CA LEU A 59 0.94 -6.25 5.40
C LEU A 59 1.01 -5.52 4.05
N ARG A 60 2.08 -5.73 3.28
CA ARG A 60 2.21 -5.15 1.94
C ARG A 60 1.13 -5.65 0.99
N GLU A 61 0.85 -6.95 0.98
CA GLU A 61 -0.21 -7.53 0.14
C GLU A 61 -1.61 -7.02 0.53
N ASP A 62 -1.88 -6.84 1.83
CA ASP A 62 -3.14 -6.23 2.30
C ASP A 62 -3.25 -4.76 1.88
N MET A 63 -2.16 -4.00 2.04
CA MET A 63 -2.10 -2.61 1.60
C MET A 63 -2.34 -2.47 0.10
N ASP A 64 -1.71 -3.32 -0.72
CA ASP A 64 -1.89 -3.31 -2.17
C ASP A 64 -3.35 -3.58 -2.54
N LYS A 65 -4.01 -4.57 -1.91
CA LYS A 65 -5.44 -4.84 -2.13
C LYS A 65 -6.33 -3.66 -1.75
N ARG A 66 -6.10 -3.04 -0.59
CA ARG A 66 -6.88 -1.88 -0.12
C ARG A 66 -6.67 -0.67 -1.03
N PHE A 67 -5.45 -0.49 -1.54
CA PHE A 67 -5.13 0.58 -2.46
C PHE A 67 -5.80 0.38 -3.83
N GLU A 68 -5.78 -0.84 -4.37
CA GLU A 68 -6.52 -1.18 -5.59
C GLU A 68 -8.03 -0.94 -5.43
N GLN A 69 -8.63 -1.37 -4.32
CA GLN A 69 -10.04 -1.11 -4.03
C GLN A 69 -10.35 0.39 -3.98
N MET A 70 -9.49 1.19 -3.32
CA MET A 70 -9.62 2.64 -3.26
C MET A 70 -9.53 3.27 -4.65
N GLN A 71 -8.60 2.82 -5.50
CA GLN A 71 -8.49 3.31 -6.88
C GLN A 71 -9.75 3.03 -7.68
N VAL A 72 -10.30 1.81 -7.59
CA VAL A 72 -11.54 1.43 -8.29
C VAL A 72 -12.72 2.28 -7.82
N GLU A 73 -12.88 2.47 -6.52
CA GLU A 73 -13.96 3.30 -5.98
C GLU A 73 -13.79 4.77 -6.43
N THR A 74 -12.56 5.28 -6.38
CA THR A 74 -12.24 6.64 -6.82
C THR A 74 -12.56 6.83 -8.29
N ALA A 75 -12.14 5.91 -9.15
CA ALA A 75 -12.45 5.92 -10.59
C ALA A 75 -13.96 5.93 -10.83
N LYS A 76 -14.73 5.10 -10.11
CA LYS A 76 -16.19 5.06 -10.22
C LYS A 76 -16.85 6.38 -9.80
N ARG A 77 -16.34 7.02 -8.73
CA ARG A 77 -16.82 8.34 -8.29
C ARG A 77 -16.52 9.42 -9.34
N PHE A 78 -15.32 9.39 -9.93
CA PHE A 78 -14.97 10.31 -11.02
C PHE A 78 -15.88 10.12 -12.24
N GLU A 79 -16.15 8.89 -12.67
CA GLU A 79 -17.08 8.63 -13.78
C GLU A 79 -18.50 9.17 -13.49
N GLN A 80 -18.97 9.08 -12.25
CA GLN A 80 -20.26 9.67 -11.85
C GLN A 80 -20.23 11.20 -11.88
N VAL A 81 -19.11 11.81 -11.51
CA VAL A 81 -18.90 13.25 -11.58
C VAL A 81 -18.90 13.70 -13.04
N ASP A 82 -18.18 13.02 -13.92
CA ASP A 82 -18.15 13.30 -15.36
C ASP A 82 -19.56 13.26 -15.96
N LYS A 83 -20.36 12.22 -15.65
CA LYS A 83 -21.77 12.14 -16.11
C LYS A 83 -22.62 13.32 -15.65
N ARG A 84 -22.42 13.81 -14.42
CA ARG A 84 -23.15 14.99 -13.92
C ARG A 84 -22.68 16.27 -14.61
N PHE A 85 -21.39 16.39 -14.88
CA PHE A 85 -20.84 17.50 -15.65
C PHE A 85 -21.38 17.50 -17.08
N ASP A 86 -21.41 16.35 -17.77
CA ASP A 86 -21.99 16.25 -19.12
C ASP A 86 -23.47 16.68 -19.15
N GLN A 87 -24.25 16.25 -18.15
CA GLN A 87 -25.65 16.67 -18.02
C GLN A 87 -25.77 18.18 -17.77
N LEU A 88 -24.87 18.77 -16.97
CA LEU A 88 -24.85 20.21 -16.72
C LEU A 88 -24.48 20.98 -17.99
N THR A 89 -23.43 20.56 -18.69
CA THR A 89 -22.98 21.15 -19.96
C THR A 89 -24.10 21.10 -20.99
N SER A 90 -24.77 19.95 -21.15
CA SER A 90 -25.90 19.84 -22.09
C SER A 90 -27.05 20.80 -21.76
N ARG A 91 -27.38 20.98 -20.47
CA ARG A 91 -28.38 21.96 -20.05
C ARG A 91 -27.93 23.39 -20.33
N MET A 92 -26.66 23.70 -20.09
CA MET A 92 -26.08 25.00 -20.41
C MET A 92 -26.11 25.28 -21.92
N ASP A 93 -25.81 24.30 -22.76
CA ASP A 93 -25.86 24.44 -24.22
C ASP A 93 -27.29 24.76 -24.70
N HIS A 94 -28.28 24.01 -24.22
CA HIS A 94 -29.69 24.27 -24.55
C HIS A 94 -30.14 25.66 -24.07
N PHE A 95 -29.76 26.04 -22.85
CA PHE A 95 -30.05 27.36 -22.31
C PHE A 95 -29.42 28.46 -23.15
N MET A 96 -28.16 28.29 -23.55
CA MET A 96 -27.44 29.23 -24.41
C MET A 96 -28.16 29.42 -25.74
N ILE A 97 -28.48 28.33 -26.45
CA ILE A 97 -29.19 28.38 -27.74
C ILE A 97 -30.53 29.11 -27.60
N TRP A 98 -31.32 28.79 -26.57
CA TRP A 98 -32.63 29.41 -26.36
C TRP A 98 -32.53 30.89 -25.99
N SER A 99 -31.55 31.27 -25.17
CA SER A 99 -31.29 32.67 -24.81
C SER A 99 -30.88 33.53 -26.01
N PHE A 100 -30.09 32.98 -26.94
CA PHE A 100 -29.74 33.67 -28.18
C PHE A 100 -30.95 33.84 -29.09
N ALA A 101 -31.76 32.79 -29.27
CA ALA A 101 -32.96 32.85 -30.10
C ALA A 101 -33.98 33.89 -29.58
N THR A 102 -34.20 33.94 -28.27
CA THR A 102 -35.10 34.93 -27.64
C THR A 102 -34.56 36.35 -27.79
N THR A 103 -33.25 36.56 -27.58
CA THR A 103 -32.61 37.87 -27.77
C THR A 103 -32.71 38.36 -29.22
N LEU A 104 -32.44 37.49 -30.20
CA LEU A 104 -32.57 37.82 -31.62
C LEU A 104 -34.02 38.14 -32.00
N THR A 105 -34.98 37.39 -31.46
CA THR A 105 -36.41 37.63 -31.71
C THR A 105 -36.84 38.99 -31.18
N VAL A 106 -36.51 39.29 -29.91
CA VAL A 106 -36.83 40.59 -29.29
C VAL A 106 -36.16 41.73 -30.05
N GLY A 107 -34.88 41.60 -30.41
CA GLY A 107 -34.15 42.60 -31.20
C GLY A 107 -34.79 42.84 -32.57
N GLY A 108 -35.20 41.78 -33.27
CA GLY A 108 -35.89 41.89 -34.55
C GLY A 108 -37.24 42.62 -34.46
N ILE A 109 -38.02 42.35 -33.41
CA ILE A 109 -39.29 43.05 -33.14
C ILE A 109 -39.05 44.55 -32.91
N VAL A 110 -38.05 44.91 -32.11
CA VAL A 110 -37.70 46.31 -31.84
C VAL A 110 -37.30 47.05 -33.13
N ILE A 111 -36.45 46.44 -33.96
CA ILE A 111 -36.04 47.02 -35.24
C ILE A 111 -37.23 47.20 -36.18
N ALA A 112 -38.12 46.21 -36.27
CA ALA A 112 -39.31 46.28 -37.11
C ALA A 112 -40.26 47.40 -36.65
N ALA A 113 -40.46 47.54 -35.33
CA ALA A 113 -41.28 48.59 -34.76
C ALA A 113 -40.72 49.99 -35.05
N ILE A 114 -39.40 50.18 -34.93
CA ILE A 114 -38.73 51.45 -35.28
C ILE A 114 -38.88 51.77 -36.78
N LYS A 115 -38.85 50.77 -37.65
CA LYS A 115 -38.99 50.98 -39.10
C LYS A 115 -40.42 51.31 -39.53
N PHE A 116 -41.43 50.85 -38.79
CA PHE A 116 -42.85 51.09 -39.07
C PHE A 116 -43.43 52.34 -38.40
N LEU A 117 -42.68 52.95 -37.47
CA LEU A 117 -42.90 54.30 -36.94
C LEU A 117 -42.30 55.36 -37.86
#